data_AF-A0A916QZM6-F1
#
_entry.id   AF-A0A916QZM6-F1
#
_cell.length_a   1.000
_cell.length_b   1.000
_cell.length_c   1.000
_cell.angle_alpha   90.00
_cell.angle_beta   90.00
_cell.angle_gamma   90.00
#
_symmetry.space_group_name_H-M   'P 1'
#
loop_
_entity.id
_entity.type
_entity.pdbx_description
1 polymer ?
#
loop_
_entity_poly.entity_id
_entity_poly.type
_entity_poly.pdbx_seq_one_letter_code
_entity_poly.pdbx_strand_id
1 'polypeptide(L)'
;MGYFVKLSSTGAVDSTAVNRIATEGYLQVIGAGTPAEGEVLAGVPLSVPALATSYLLEGVLVPRPVTPKPVLLGTVLTFPSYPAGTVIVIADQTGGEVLLDHAVEDGAAALVVDLPDAGVYVIEAAQPFPFIDSELRVILP
;
A
#
# COMPACT_ATOMS: atom_id res chain seq x y z
N MET A 1 -27.75 -0.52 -4.53
CA MET A 1 -26.90 -1.38 -3.67
C MET A 1 -25.96 -0.46 -2.93
N GLY A 2 -25.99 -0.42 -1.60
CA GLY A 2 -25.14 0.47 -0.80
C GLY A 2 -23.81 -0.20 -0.46
N TYR A 3 -22.72 0.57 -0.52
CA TYR A 3 -21.40 0.16 -0.04
C TYR A 3 -21.17 0.71 1.36
N PHE A 4 -20.49 -0.07 2.19
CA PHE A 4 -20.14 0.31 3.55
C PHE A 4 -18.66 0.05 3.79
N VAL A 5 -18.03 0.91 4.57
CA VAL A 5 -16.63 0.76 4.99
C VAL A 5 -16.52 0.83 6.49
N LYS A 6 -15.54 0.14 7.05
CA LYS A 6 -15.07 0.39 8.42
C LYS A 6 -13.69 1.01 8.33
N LEU A 7 -13.49 2.13 9.02
CA LEU A 7 -12.21 2.80 9.06
C LEU A 7 -11.41 2.36 10.28
N SER A 8 -10.10 2.26 10.10
CA SER A 8 -9.13 2.11 11.17
C SER A 8 -8.97 3.41 11.94
N SER A 9 -8.20 3.38 13.04
CA SER A 9 -7.81 4.60 13.77
C SER A 9 -6.94 5.56 12.94
N THR A 10 -6.31 5.10 11.86
CA THR A 10 -5.53 5.94 10.93
C THR A 10 -6.36 6.44 9.76
N GLY A 11 -7.64 6.06 9.67
CA GLY A 11 -8.52 6.42 8.57
C GLY A 11 -8.37 5.52 7.34
N ALA A 12 -7.56 4.45 7.40
CA ALA A 12 -7.52 3.42 6.35
C ALA A 12 -8.83 2.64 6.33
N VAL A 13 -9.26 2.14 5.18
CA VAL A 13 -10.37 1.18 5.14
C VAL A 13 -9.88 -0.19 5.62
N ASP A 14 -10.39 -0.63 6.77
CA ASP A 14 -10.11 -1.96 7.34
C ASP A 14 -10.98 -3.05 6.70
N SER A 15 -12.20 -2.71 6.32
CA SER A 15 -13.10 -3.66 5.66
C SER A 15 -14.16 -2.97 4.83
N THR A 16 -14.61 -3.67 3.78
CA THR A 16 -15.70 -3.25 2.91
C THR A 16 -16.85 -4.24 2.99
N ALA A 17 -18.07 -3.75 2.81
CA ALA A 17 -19.27 -4.58 2.76
C ALA A 17 -20.28 -4.04 1.75
N VAL A 18 -21.11 -4.95 1.25
CA VAL A 18 -22.22 -4.68 0.34
C VAL A 18 -23.51 -5.04 1.03
N ASN A 19 -24.54 -4.19 0.92
CA ASN A 19 -25.88 -4.46 1.47
C ASN A 19 -25.86 -4.86 2.96
N ARG A 20 -25.08 -4.16 3.76
CA ARG A 20 -25.06 -4.33 5.21
C ARG A 20 -26.08 -3.36 5.83
N ILE A 21 -26.78 -3.79 6.87
CA ILE A 21 -27.43 -2.85 7.80
C ILE A 21 -26.29 -2.19 8.57
N ALA A 22 -26.35 -0.88 8.82
CA ALA A 22 -25.32 -0.12 9.54
C ALA A 22 -25.10 -0.69 10.97
N THR A 23 -24.29 -1.74 11.05
CA THR A 23 -23.73 -2.28 12.29
C THR A 23 -22.67 -1.33 12.82
N GLU A 24 -22.46 -1.34 14.13
CA GLU A 24 -21.51 -0.47 14.82
C GLU A 24 -20.13 -0.42 14.13
N GLY A 25 -19.68 0.81 13.85
CA GLY A 25 -18.39 1.09 13.22
C GLY A 25 -18.36 1.05 11.69
N TYR A 26 -19.46 0.75 10.99
CA TYR A 26 -19.53 0.90 9.53
C TYR A 26 -20.14 2.25 9.13
N LEU A 27 -19.51 2.90 8.15
CA LEU A 27 -19.97 4.10 7.48
C LEU A 27 -20.53 3.75 6.10
N GLN A 28 -21.68 4.33 5.74
CA GLN A 28 -22.23 4.22 4.40
C GLN A 28 -21.43 5.09 3.42
N VAL A 29 -21.03 4.51 2.30
CA VAL A 29 -20.33 5.26 1.24
C VAL A 29 -21.35 5.95 0.35
N ILE A 30 -21.26 7.27 0.24
CA ILE A 30 -22.04 8.09 -0.68
C ILE A 30 -21.16 8.60 -1.83
N GLY A 31 -21.75 8.73 -3.02
CA GLY A 31 -21.02 9.16 -4.22
C GLY A 31 -20.92 10.68 -4.38
N ALA A 32 -21.85 11.44 -3.80
CA ALA A 32 -21.95 12.90 -3.94
C ALA A 32 -22.75 13.51 -2.79
N GLY A 33 -22.62 14.83 -2.60
CA GLY A 33 -23.33 15.58 -1.57
C GLY A 33 -22.50 15.82 -0.31
N THR A 34 -23.16 16.28 0.75
CA THR A 34 -22.56 16.44 2.07
C THR A 34 -22.86 15.19 2.90
N PRO A 35 -21.84 14.47 3.40
CA PRO A 35 -22.08 13.29 4.22
C PRO A 35 -22.80 13.64 5.51
N ALA A 36 -23.86 12.91 5.83
CA ALA A 36 -24.51 12.95 7.13
C ALA A 36 -23.73 12.12 8.18
N GLU A 37 -24.18 12.15 9.43
CA GLU A 37 -23.65 11.26 10.46
C GLU A 37 -23.80 9.79 10.04
N GLY A 38 -22.72 9.03 10.11
CA GLY A 38 -22.68 7.64 9.65
C GLY A 38 -22.40 7.46 8.16
N GLU A 39 -22.13 8.54 7.41
CA GLU A 39 -21.79 8.50 5.99
C GLU A 39 -20.35 8.97 5.72
N VAL A 40 -19.81 8.55 4.58
CA VAL A 40 -18.51 9.01 4.07
C VAL A 40 -18.57 9.19 2.56
N LEU A 41 -17.95 10.25 2.06
CA LEU A 41 -17.96 10.59 0.65
C LEU A 41 -16.82 9.88 -0.09
N ALA A 42 -17.08 9.25 -1.24
CA ALA A 42 -16.02 8.69 -2.10
C ALA A 42 -15.61 9.61 -3.27
N GLY A 43 -16.38 10.68 -3.54
CA GLY A 43 -16.13 11.67 -4.60
C GLY A 43 -16.30 11.14 -6.03
N VAL A 44 -16.03 9.86 -6.26
CA VAL A 44 -16.23 9.10 -7.49
C VAL A 44 -16.82 7.72 -7.15
N PRO A 45 -17.53 7.07 -8.09
CA PRO A 45 -17.94 5.68 -7.90
C PRO A 45 -16.72 4.75 -7.76
N LEU A 46 -16.56 4.13 -6.59
CA LEU A 46 -15.49 3.16 -6.33
C LEU A 46 -16.04 1.73 -6.33
N SER A 47 -15.25 0.79 -6.86
CA SER A 47 -15.52 -0.63 -6.72
C SER A 47 -15.18 -1.10 -5.30
N VAL A 48 -15.71 -2.25 -4.87
CA VAL A 48 -15.38 -2.84 -3.57
C VAL A 48 -13.87 -3.03 -3.37
N PRO A 49 -13.10 -3.54 -4.37
CA PRO A 49 -11.64 -3.60 -4.25
C PRO A 49 -10.98 -2.23 -4.08
N ALA A 50 -11.44 -1.20 -4.81
CA ALA A 50 -10.87 0.15 -4.69
C ALA A 50 -11.18 0.78 -3.32
N LEU A 51 -12.36 0.52 -2.76
CA LEU A 51 -12.70 0.92 -1.39
C LEU A 51 -11.79 0.26 -0.37
N ALA A 52 -11.48 -1.04 -0.53
CA ALA A 52 -10.63 -1.78 0.41
C ALA A 52 -9.20 -1.24 0.48
N THR A 53 -8.76 -0.52 -0.56
CA THR A 53 -7.44 0.11 -0.63
C THR A 53 -7.50 1.63 -0.50
N SER A 54 -8.61 2.18 0.00
CA SER A 54 -8.78 3.61 0.21
C SER A 54 -8.45 4.04 1.63
N TYR A 55 -8.28 5.36 1.82
CA TYR A 55 -8.18 5.99 3.13
C TYR A 55 -8.95 7.32 3.14
N LEU A 56 -9.26 7.79 4.34
CA LEU A 56 -9.95 9.06 4.56
C LEU A 56 -8.95 10.22 4.50
N LEU A 57 -9.11 11.10 3.52
CA LEU A 57 -8.40 12.36 3.39
C LEU A 57 -9.42 13.50 3.41
N GLU A 58 -9.34 14.37 4.41
CA GLU A 58 -10.21 15.56 4.53
C GLU A 58 -11.72 15.24 4.41
N GLY A 59 -12.15 14.09 4.94
CA GLY A 59 -13.55 13.65 4.91
C GLY A 59 -13.98 12.94 3.63
N VAL A 60 -13.06 12.72 2.69
CA VAL A 60 -13.31 12.00 1.43
C VAL A 60 -12.45 10.74 1.38
N LEU A 61 -13.05 9.62 1.01
CA LEU A 61 -12.33 8.40 0.68
C LEU A 61 -11.62 8.58 -0.65
N VAL A 62 -10.30 8.45 -0.62
CA VAL A 62 -9.45 8.47 -1.81
C VAL A 62 -8.61 7.20 -1.85
N PRO A 63 -8.23 6.70 -3.04
CA PRO A 63 -7.31 5.57 -3.15
C PRO A 63 -5.99 5.86 -2.44
N ARG A 64 -5.46 4.86 -1.73
CA ARG A 64 -4.10 4.95 -1.18
C ARG A 64 -3.09 4.92 -2.32
N PRO A 65 -2.03 5.75 -2.26
CA PRO A 65 -0.94 5.65 -3.23
C PRO A 65 -0.22 4.31 -3.08
N VAL A 66 0.26 3.74 -4.18
CA VAL A 66 1.05 2.51 -4.16
C VAL A 66 2.52 2.88 -4.05
N THR A 67 3.24 2.19 -3.17
CA THR A 67 4.70 2.32 -3.08
C THR A 67 5.32 2.01 -4.45
N PRO A 68 6.09 2.94 -5.06
CA PRO A 68 6.77 2.69 -6.32
C PRO A 68 7.62 1.42 -6.24
N LYS A 69 7.68 0.64 -7.31
CA LYS A 69 8.48 -0.59 -7.34
C LYS A 69 9.93 -0.29 -7.74
N PRO A 70 10.91 -1.05 -7.23
CA PRO A 70 12.27 -0.99 -7.76
C PRO A 70 12.32 -1.57 -9.18
N VAL A 71 13.37 -1.20 -9.91
CA VAL A 71 13.64 -1.66 -11.28
C VAL A 71 14.89 -2.54 -11.27
N LEU A 72 14.80 -3.70 -11.91
CA LEU A 72 15.93 -4.63 -12.09
C LEU A 72 16.53 -4.47 -13.48
N LEU A 73 17.85 -4.29 -13.54
CA LEU A 73 18.65 -4.25 -14.76
C LEU A 73 19.82 -5.23 -14.63
N GLY A 74 19.70 -6.41 -15.23
CA GLY A 74 20.65 -7.51 -14.98
C GLY A 74 20.52 -8.01 -13.55
N THR A 75 21.61 -7.93 -12.78
CA THR A 75 21.65 -8.23 -11.34
C THR A 75 21.42 -7.01 -10.46
N VAL A 76 21.38 -5.81 -11.06
CA VAL A 76 21.35 -4.55 -10.31
C VAL A 76 19.90 -4.10 -10.10
N LEU A 77 19.52 -3.97 -8.84
CA LEU A 77 18.23 -3.46 -8.40
C LEU A 77 18.35 -1.98 -8.02
N THR A 78 17.55 -1.13 -8.66
CA THR A 78 17.48 0.31 -8.38
C THR A 78 16.15 0.66 -7.74
N PHE A 79 16.21 1.21 -6.53
CA PHE A 79 15.06 1.73 -5.82
C PHE A 79 14.87 3.21 -6.16
N PRO A 80 13.63 3.66 -6.40
CA PRO A 80 13.35 5.09 -6.48
C PRO A 80 13.55 5.75 -5.12
N SER A 81 13.60 7.09 -5.10
CA SER A 81 13.60 7.83 -3.84
C SER A 81 12.32 7.53 -3.06
N TYR A 82 12.48 7.05 -1.84
CA TYR A 82 11.38 6.81 -0.91
C TYR A 82 11.41 7.83 0.22
N PRO A 83 10.27 8.14 0.85
CA PRO A 83 10.24 9.00 2.02
C PRO A 83 10.95 8.36 3.21
N ALA A 84 11.36 9.19 4.17
CA ALA A 84 11.89 8.74 5.45
C ALA A 84 10.89 7.82 6.17
N GLY A 85 11.40 6.80 6.85
CA GLY A 85 10.61 5.78 7.54
C GLY A 85 10.16 4.61 6.65
N THR A 86 10.53 4.60 5.37
CA THR A 86 10.32 3.44 4.49
C THR A 86 11.24 2.31 4.90
N VAL A 87 10.72 1.10 5.02
CA VAL A 87 11.49 -0.12 5.28
C VAL A 87 11.58 -0.93 4.00
N ILE A 88 12.80 -1.31 3.62
CA ILE A 88 13.11 -2.12 2.45
C ILE A 88 13.69 -3.45 2.92
N VAL A 89 13.11 -4.55 2.48
CA VAL A 89 13.59 -5.90 2.76
C VAL A 89 13.86 -6.63 1.45
N ILE A 90 15.02 -7.28 1.34
CA ILE A 90 15.36 -8.17 0.22
C ILE A 90 15.68 -9.54 0.81
N ALA A 91 14.88 -10.55 0.46
CA ALA A 91 15.07 -11.93 0.89
C ALA A 91 15.39 -12.83 -0.31
N ASP A 92 16.49 -13.59 -0.21
CA ASP A 92 16.78 -14.71 -1.10
C ASP A 92 16.02 -15.94 -0.63
N GLN A 93 15.08 -16.40 -1.45
CA GLN A 93 14.27 -17.59 -1.20
C GLN A 93 15.00 -18.89 -1.57
N THR A 94 16.07 -18.82 -2.35
CA THR A 94 16.86 -19.99 -2.72
C THR A 94 17.83 -20.36 -1.60
N GLY A 95 18.60 -19.40 -1.09
CA GLY A 95 19.48 -19.56 0.07
C GLY A 95 18.75 -19.50 1.42
N GLY A 96 17.56 -18.88 1.46
CA GLY A 96 16.76 -18.74 2.68
C GLY A 96 17.28 -17.65 3.63
N GLU A 97 17.89 -16.59 3.09
CA GLU A 97 18.50 -15.51 3.87
C GLU A 97 17.94 -14.12 3.51
N VAL A 98 18.07 -13.17 4.45
CA VAL A 98 17.75 -11.76 4.22
C VAL A 98 19.05 -11.05 3.82
N LEU A 99 19.10 -10.57 2.59
CA LEU A 99 20.25 -9.85 2.03
C LEU A 99 20.27 -8.39 2.46
N LEU A 100 19.11 -7.79 2.64
CA LEU A 100 18.98 -6.40 3.06
C LEU A 100 17.77 -6.22 3.97
N ASP A 101 17.98 -5.50 5.05
CA ASP A 101 16.96 -4.86 5.88
C ASP A 101 17.40 -3.42 6.10
N HIS A 102 16.75 -2.47 5.43
CA HIS A 102 17.17 -1.08 5.38
C HIS A 102 16.00 -0.12 5.64
N ALA A 103 16.16 0.74 6.64
CA ALA A 103 15.25 1.85 6.89
C ALA A 103 15.79 3.13 6.24
N VAL A 104 14.96 3.80 5.45
CA VAL A 104 15.30 5.08 4.82
C VAL A 104 15.23 6.19 5.86
N GLU A 105 16.36 6.81 6.17
CA GLU A 105 16.45 7.89 7.17
C GLU A 105 16.17 9.26 6.55
N ASP A 106 16.79 9.56 5.41
CA ASP A 106 16.65 10.82 4.67
C ASP A 106 16.14 10.52 3.25
N GLY A 107 14.88 10.91 2.97
CA GLY A 107 14.10 10.45 1.82
C GLY A 107 14.50 10.92 0.42
N ALA A 108 15.80 11.12 0.15
CA ALA A 108 16.30 11.75 -1.06
C ALA A 108 17.13 10.83 -1.97
N ALA A 109 17.83 9.82 -1.45
CA ALA A 109 18.76 9.02 -2.26
C ALA A 109 18.11 7.74 -2.83
N ALA A 110 18.33 7.51 -4.12
CA ALA A 110 18.04 6.21 -4.73
C ALA A 110 19.01 5.16 -4.17
N LEU A 111 18.46 4.05 -3.66
CA LEU A 111 19.26 2.91 -3.21
C LEU A 111 19.54 1.99 -4.40
N VAL A 112 20.78 1.51 -4.50
CA VAL A 112 21.18 0.53 -5.51
C VAL A 112 21.76 -0.67 -4.81
N VAL A 113 21.28 -1.86 -5.18
CA VAL A 113 21.69 -3.14 -4.60
C VAL A 113 22.02 -4.10 -5.73
N ASP A 114 23.12 -4.84 -5.60
CA ASP A 114 23.46 -5.92 -6.53
C ASP A 114 22.97 -7.25 -5.95
N LEU A 115 22.33 -8.07 -6.79
CA LEU A 115 21.86 -9.41 -6.45
C LEU A 115 22.89 -10.43 -6.97
N PRO A 116 23.75 -10.98 -6.10
CA PRO A 116 25.01 -11.61 -6.53
C PRO A 116 24.81 -12.96 -7.22
N ASP A 117 23.78 -13.70 -6.83
CA ASP A 117 23.62 -15.11 -7.18
C ASP A 117 22.34 -15.38 -8.00
N ALA A 118 22.37 -16.44 -8.80
CA ALA A 118 21.17 -16.98 -9.45
C ALA A 118 20.20 -17.50 -8.39
N GLY A 119 18.91 -17.18 -8.52
CA GLY A 119 17.95 -17.50 -7.47
C GLY A 119 16.62 -16.78 -7.57
N VAL A 120 15.80 -16.95 -6.54
CA VAL A 120 14.49 -16.30 -6.40
C VAL A 120 14.57 -15.28 -5.27
N TYR A 121 14.31 -14.02 -5.59
CA TYR A 121 14.33 -12.94 -4.60
C TYR A 121 12.92 -12.38 -4.40
N VAL A 122 12.60 -12.06 -3.15
CA VAL A 122 11.41 -11.29 -2.76
C VAL A 122 11.88 -9.96 -2.23
N ILE A 123 11.41 -8.88 -2.85
CA ILE A 123 11.73 -7.51 -2.48
C ILE A 123 10.46 -6.84 -2.00
N GLU A 124 10.47 -6.39 -0.75
CA GLU A 124 9.37 -5.69 -0.11
C GLU A 124 9.79 -4.26 0.19
N ALA A 125 8.91 -3.31 -0.09
CA ALA A 125 9.06 -1.91 0.31
C ALA A 125 7.79 -1.45 1.01
N ALA A 126 7.91 -1.18 2.31
CA ALA A 126 6.84 -0.71 3.17
C ALA A 126 7.05 0.77 3.48
N GLN A 127 6.30 1.64 2.79
CA GLN A 127 6.32 3.07 3.06
C GLN A 127 5.39 3.40 4.25
N PRO A 128 5.65 4.51 4.96
CA PRO A 128 4.71 5.00 5.97
C PRO A 128 3.30 5.21 5.39
N PHE A 129 2.30 5.16 6.27
CA PHE A 129 0.93 5.54 5.92
C PHE A 129 0.90 6.89 5.17
N PRO A 130 0.12 7.06 4.08
CA PRO A 130 -0.99 6.20 3.64
C PRO A 130 -0.64 5.18 2.54
N PHE A 131 0.63 4.94 2.25
CA PHE A 131 1.01 4.12 1.10
C PHE A 131 0.65 2.65 1.28
N ILE A 132 0.32 1.97 0.18
CA ILE A 132 0.22 0.51 0.13
C ILE A 132 1.63 -0.04 -0.12
N ASP A 133 2.03 -1.02 0.67
CA ASP A 133 3.31 -1.70 0.52
C ASP A 133 3.42 -2.34 -0.88
N SER A 134 4.63 -2.43 -1.39
CA SER A 134 4.89 -3.08 -2.67
C SER A 134 5.77 -4.30 -2.50
N GLU A 135 5.43 -5.34 -3.26
CA GLU A 135 6.23 -6.56 -3.39
C GLU A 135 6.64 -6.76 -4.85
N LEU A 136 7.90 -7.15 -5.04
CA LEU A 136 8.46 -7.58 -6.32
C LEU A 136 9.15 -8.93 -6.13
N ARG A 137 8.73 -9.92 -6.92
CA ARG A 137 9.41 -11.21 -7.02
C ARG A 137 10.27 -11.25 -8.27
N VAL A 138 11.56 -11.51 -8.10
CA VAL A 138 12.57 -11.59 -9.17
C VAL A 138 13.10 -13.01 -9.27
N ILE A 139 13.38 -13.44 -10.50
CA ILE A 139 14.06 -14.72 -10.79
C ILE A 139 15.29 -14.40 -11.62
N LEU A 140 16.47 -14.71 -11.08
CA LEU A 140 17.74 -14.60 -11.78
C LEU A 140 18.18 -15.98 -12.29
N PRO A 141 18.57 -16.10 -13.58
CA PRO A 141 18.90 -17.37 -14.22
C PRO A 141 20.28 -17.92 -13.82
#